data_AF-A0A1W9V2C1-F1
#
_entry.id   AF-A0A1W9V2C1-F1
#
_cell.length_a   1.000
_cell.length_b   1.000
_cell.length_c   1.000
_cell.angle_alpha   90.00
_cell.angle_beta   90.00
_cell.angle_gamma   90.00
#
_symmetry.space_group_name_H-M   'P 1'
#
loop_
_entity.id
_entity.type
_entity.pdbx_description
1 polymer ?
#
loop_
_entity_poly.entity_id
_entity_poly.type
_entity_poly.pdbx_seq_one_letter_code
_entity_poly.pdbx_strand_id
1 'polypeptide(L)' 'MQKILETLPPKAHLLDLGCGNGELARELARNLYKGSYIGTDFSDHLLETARQGLPESFTANFYPLDLA' A
#
# COMPACT_ATOMS: atom_id res chain seq x y z
N MET A 1 2.14 2.00 13.86
CA MET A 1 1.62 2.31 12.51
C MET A 1 0.40 3.23 12.55
N GLN A 2 -0.52 3.12 13.51
CA GLN A 2 -1.78 3.91 13.56
C GLN A 2 -1.61 5.44 13.56
N LYS A 3 -0.60 5.99 14.26
CA LYS A 3 -0.44 7.46 14.41
C LYS A 3 -0.22 8.22 13.10
N ILE A 4 0.43 7.63 12.10
CA ILE A 4 0.69 8.32 10.82
C ILE A 4 -0.59 8.37 9.98
N LEU A 5 -1.39 7.29 10.00
CA LEU A 5 -2.63 7.21 9.24
C LEU A 5 -3.64 8.29 9.66
N GLU A 6 -3.66 8.64 10.95
CA GLU A 6 -4.50 9.72 11.50
C GLU A 6 -4.11 11.12 11.01
N THR A 7 -2.86 11.30 10.56
CA THR A 7 -2.33 12.58 10.07
C THR A 7 -2.41 12.73 8.57
N LEU A 8 -2.76 11.66 7.85
CA LEU A 8 -2.83 11.70 6.40
C LEU A 8 -4.03 12.53 5.94
N PRO A 9 -3.85 13.38 4.92
CA PRO A 9 -4.99 13.98 4.26
C PRO A 9 -5.94 12.87 3.74
N PRO A 10 -7.28 13.04 3.85
CA PRO A 10 -8.26 12.00 3.52
C PRO A 10 -8.17 11.41 2.10
N LYS A 11 -7.51 12.12 1.18
CA LYS A 11 -7.35 11.76 -0.23
C LYS A 11 -5.92 11.96 -0.74
N ALA A 12 -4.92 11.82 0.14
CA ALA A 12 -3.53 11.94 -0.30
C ALA A 12 -3.14 10.82 -1.30
N HIS A 13 -2.10 11.10 -2.08
CA HIS A 13 -1.45 10.11 -2.93
C HIS A 13 -0.27 9.55 -2.15
N LEU A 14 -0.34 8.26 -1.79
CA LEU A 14 0.67 7.61 -0.96
C LEU A 14 1.64 6.80 -1.82
N LEU A 15 2.92 6.96 -1.53
CA LEU A 15 4.00 6.11 -2.00
C LEU A 15 4.59 5.40 -0.79
N ASP A 16 4.60 4.07 -0.83
CA ASP A 16 5.13 3.19 0.22
C ASP A 16 6.37 2.46 -0.30
N LEU A 17 7.54 2.84 0.21
CA LEU A 17 8.84 2.31 -0.17
C LEU A 17 9.21 1.14 0.74
N GLY A 18 9.46 -0.04 0.16
CA GLY A 18 9.61 -1.27 0.94
C GLY A 18 8.27 -1.73 1.52
N CYS A 19 7.22 -1.72 0.70
CA CYS A 19 5.85 -2.02 1.14
C CYS A 19 5.66 -3.48 1.62
N GLY A 20 6.65 -4.36 1.36
CA GLY A 20 6.62 -5.76 1.71
C GLY A 20 5.38 -6.46 1.15
N ASN A 21 4.71 -7.24 1.99
CA ASN A 21 3.49 -7.98 1.64
C ASN A 21 2.20 -7.12 1.64
N GLY A 22 2.31 -5.78 1.71
CA GLY A 22 1.18 -4.86 1.57
C GLY A 22 0.32 -4.67 2.82
N GLU A 23 0.84 -4.91 4.04
CA GLU A 23 0.04 -4.75 5.26
C GLU A 23 -0.53 -3.34 5.43
N LEU A 24 0.23 -2.30 5.05
CA LEU A 24 -0.26 -0.92 5.07
C LEU A 24 -1.43 -0.71 4.09
N ALA A 25 -1.31 -1.25 2.87
CA ALA A 25 -2.38 -1.19 1.87
C ALA A 25 -3.67 -1.86 2.37
N ARG A 26 -3.54 -2.99 3.07
CA ARG A 26 -4.69 -3.68 3.69
C ARG A 26 -5.32 -2.84 4.80
N GLU A 27 -4.51 -2.22 5.65
CA GLU A 27 -5.01 -1.33 6.70
C GLU A 27 -5.72 -0.11 6.12
N LEU A 28 -5.19 0.50 5.05
CA LEU A 28 -5.85 1.59 4.34
C LEU A 28 -7.18 1.15 3.72
N ALA A 29 -7.22 -0.05 3.13
CA ALA A 29 -8.45 -0.63 2.60
C ALA A 29 -9.51 -0.85 3.67
N ARG A 30 -9.12 -1.40 4.84
CA ARG A 30 -10.00 -1.60 6.01
C ARG A 30 -10.58 -0.28 6.52
N ASN A 31 -9.79 0.79 6.48
CA ASN A 31 -10.20 2.14 6.91
C ASN A 31 -10.93 2.94 5.81
N LEU A 32 -11.34 2.29 4.70
CA LEU A 32 -12.05 2.93 3.58
C LEU A 32 -11.33 4.15 3.00
N TYR A 33 -9.99 4.13 3.01
CA TYR A 33 -9.18 5.21 2.49
C TYR A 33 -9.55 5.53 1.04
N LYS A 34 -9.65 6.83 0.73
CA LYS A 34 -10.14 7.32 -0.57
C LYS A 34 -9.04 7.92 -1.46
N GLY A 35 -7.81 7.99 -0.97
CA GLY A 35 -6.66 8.39 -1.76
C GLY A 35 -6.11 7.23 -2.62
N SER A 36 -5.12 7.52 -3.44
CA SER A 36 -4.42 6.48 -4.20
C SER A 36 -3.23 5.94 -3.44
N TYR A 37 -2.89 4.68 -3.67
CA TYR A 37 -1.74 4.03 -3.05
C TYR A 37 -0.87 3.36 -4.12
N ILE A 38 0.44 3.60 -4.02
CA ILE A 38 1.48 2.90 -4.75
C ILE A 38 2.42 2.27 -3.73
N GLY A 39 2.57 0.94 -3.79
CA GLY A 39 3.55 0.20 -3.00
C GLY A 39 4.70 -0.29 -3.88
N THR A 40 5.92 -0.23 -3.36
CA THR A 40 7.10 -0.75 -4.06
C THR A 40 7.97 -1.59 -3.15
N ASP A 41 8.54 -2.66 -3.69
CA ASP A 41 9.46 -3.56 -2.99
C ASP A 41 10.36 -4.24 -4.03
N PHE A 42 11.55 -4.68 -3.64
CA PHE A 42 12.45 -5.40 -4.57
C PHE A 42 12.02 -6.86 -4.76
N SER A 43 11.21 -7.41 -3.85
CA SER A 43 10.79 -8.81 -3.88
C SER A 43 9.48 -9.01 -4.63
N ASP A 44 9.55 -9.60 -5.83
CA ASP A 44 8.36 -9.92 -6.63
C ASP A 44 7.35 -10.81 -5.87
N HIS A 45 7.84 -11.77 -5.09
CA HIS A 45 7.00 -12.65 -4.27
C HIS A 45 6.20 -11.86 -3.21
N LEU A 46 6.80 -10.85 -2.59
CA LEU A 46 6.09 -9.99 -1.64
C LEU A 46 5.05 -9.12 -2.36
N LEU A 47 5.37 -8.59 -3.54
CA LEU A 47 4.43 -7.82 -4.34
C LEU A 47 3.24 -8.66 -4.83
N GLU A 48 3.45 -9.93 -5.18
CA GLU A 48 2.36 -10.85 -5.50
C GLU A 48 1.43 -11.07 -4.31
N THR A 49 2.01 -11.33 -3.13
CA THR A 49 1.26 -11.45 -1.87
C THR A 49 0.50 -10.16 -1.52
N ALA A 50 1.09 -9.01 -1.81
CA ALA A 50 0.48 -7.70 -1.58
C ALA A 50 -0.76 -7.49 -2.46
N ARG A 51 -0.69 -7.88 -3.74
CA ARG A 51 -1.81 -7.78 -4.69
C ARG A 51 -2.99 -8.68 -4.30
N GLN A 52 -2.70 -9.93 -3.91
CA GLN A 52 -3.73 -10.92 -3.58
C GLN A 52 -4.50 -10.60 -2.29
N GLY A 53 -3.89 -9.83 -1.37
CA GLY A 53 -4.47 -9.56 -0.05
C GLY A 53 -5.44 -8.38 0.02
N LEU A 54 -5.82 -7.78 -1.12
CA LEU A 54 -6.66 -6.58 -1.14
C LEU A 54 -8.13 -6.88 -1.50
N PRO A 55 -9.08 -6.17 -0.89
CA PRO A 55 -10.48 -6.25 -1.31
C PRO A 55 -10.68 -5.58 -2.67
N GLU A 56 -11.63 -6.07 -3.46
CA GLU A 56 -11.97 -5.52 -4.79
C GLU A 56 -12.30 -4.02 -4.76
N SER A 57 -12.81 -3.52 -3.63
CA SER A 57 -13.18 -2.11 -3.44
C SER A 57 -11.99 -1.17 -3.26
N PHE A 58 -10.76 -1.67 -3.16
CA PHE A 58 -9.56 -0.87 -2.92
C PHE A 58 -8.55 -1.04 -4.04
N THR A 59 -8.34 0.02 -4.81
CA THR A 59 -7.37 0.04 -5.90
C THR A 59 -6.00 0.47 -5.37
N ALA A 60 -5.02 -0.44 -5.50
CA ALA A 60 -3.61 -0.18 -5.21
C ALA A 60 -2.75 -0.72 -6.34
N ASN A 61 -1.67 -0.01 -6.64
CA ASN A 61 -0.68 -0.45 -7.62
C ASN A 61 0.61 -0.86 -6.90
N PHE A 62 1.22 -1.94 -7.37
CA PHE A 62 2.45 -2.48 -6.81
C PHE A 62 3.50 -2.60 -7.90
N TYR A 63 4.71 -2.09 -7.67
CA TYR A 63 5.80 -2.10 -8.64
C TYR A 63 7.11 -2.60 -8.02
N PRO A 64 7.91 -3.40 -8.76
CA PRO A 64 9.27 -3.70 -8.34
C PRO A 64 10.10 -2.42 -8.37
N LEU A 65 10.84 -2.17 -7.29
CA LEU A 65 11.79 -1.06 -7.21
C LEU A 65 12.97 -1.46 -6.34
N ASP A 66 14.17 -1.27 -6.88
CA ASP A 66 15.41 -1.32 -6.12
C ASP A 66 15.93 0.12 -5.96
N LEU A 67 16.35 0.46 -4.74
CA LEU A 67 16.86 1.79 -4.38
C LEU A 67 18.39 1.82 -4.26
N ALA A 68 19.07 0.71 -4.60
CA ALA A 68 20.52 0.55 -4.57
C ALA A 68 21.28 1.41 -5.60
#